data_AF-A0AAW9KEB8-F1
#
_entry.id   AF-A0AAW9KEB8-F1
#
_cell.length_a   1.000
_cell.length_b   1.000
_cell.length_c   1.000
_cell.angle_alpha   90.00
_cell.angle_beta   90.00
_cell.angle_gamma   90.00
#
_symmetry.space_group_name_H-M   'P 1'
#
loop_
_entity.id
_entity.type
_entity.pdbx_description
1 polymer ?
#
loop_
_entity_poly.entity_id
_entity_poly.type
_entity_poly.pdbx_seq_one_letter_code
_entity_poly.pdbx_strand_id
1 'polypeptide(L)'
;FGPKSDMLKEQMKDIINGKEVIVKKEKKIDLIKKGIKIESSIMIPVTGKLLRLEEVPDEIFSMKLIGDGFAINPKKNILISPIKGTILTISPTGHSITVRGLDGFDIFIHIGIDSINLKSNEFKAFVKEGDLV
;
A
#
# COMPACT_ATOMS: atom_id res chain seq x y z
N PHE A 1 -37.93 25.44 -34.20
CA PHE A 1 -36.57 26.00 -34.24
C PHE A 1 -36.44 26.92 -33.05
N GLY A 2 -35.72 26.47 -32.02
CA GLY A 2 -35.74 27.09 -30.69
C GLY A 2 -34.47 27.89 -30.38
N PRO A 3 -34.48 28.68 -29.30
CA PRO A 3 -33.43 29.64 -28.96
C PRO A 3 -32.03 29.01 -28.83
N LYS A 4 -31.94 27.72 -28.49
CA LYS A 4 -30.67 26.98 -28.40
C LYS A 4 -29.98 26.79 -29.75
N SER A 5 -30.73 26.69 -30.85
CA SER A 5 -30.15 26.54 -32.19
C SER A 5 -29.55 27.84 -32.71
N ASP A 6 -30.11 28.97 -32.30
CA ASP A 6 -29.61 30.29 -32.71
C ASP A 6 -28.34 30.67 -31.93
N MET A 7 -28.25 30.33 -30.64
CA MET A 7 -27.02 30.51 -29.85
C MET A 7 -25.84 29.71 -30.41
N LEU A 8 -26.07 28.48 -30.88
CA LEU A 8 -25.01 27.65 -31.45
C LEU A 8 -24.49 28.21 -32.79
N LYS A 9 -25.35 28.89 -33.55
CA LYS A 9 -24.97 29.54 -34.82
C LYS A 9 -24.15 30.82 -34.60
N GLU A 10 -24.47 31.59 -33.55
CA GLU A 10 -23.66 32.75 -33.17
C GLU A 10 -22.25 32.31 -32.72
N GLN A 11 -22.17 31.32 -31.84
CA GLN A 11 -20.89 30.81 -31.33
C GLN A 11 -19.99 30.22 -32.44
N MET A 12 -20.57 29.60 -33.47
CA MET A 12 -19.80 29.11 -34.62
C MET A 12 -19.30 30.24 -35.54
N LYS A 13 -20.07 31.33 -35.72
CA LYS A 13 -19.64 32.50 -36.50
C LYS A 13 -18.47 33.24 -35.86
N ASP A 14 -18.44 33.31 -34.53
CA ASP A 14 -17.36 33.97 -33.79
C ASP A 14 -16.02 33.21 -33.89
N ILE A 15 -16.06 31.88 -34.01
CA ILE A 15 -14.87 31.03 -34.21
C ILE A 15 -14.31 31.18 -35.64
N ILE A 16 -15.19 31.24 -36.65
CA ILE A 16 -14.79 31.40 -38.06
C ILE A 16 -14.16 32.78 -38.31
N ASN A 17 -14.60 33.82 -37.59
CA ASN A 17 -14.06 35.17 -37.70
C ASN A 17 -12.76 35.41 -36.87
N GLY A 18 -12.14 34.35 -36.35
CA GLY A 18 -10.78 34.41 -35.78
C GLY A 18 -10.66 35.18 -34.46
N LYS A 19 -11.74 35.36 -33.71
CA LYS A 19 -11.64 35.88 -32.33
C LYS A 19 -11.11 34.78 -31.41
N GLU A 20 -9.92 34.97 -30.86
CA GLU A 20 -9.43 34.17 -29.74
C GLU A 20 -10.34 34.37 -28.53
N VAL A 21 -10.92 33.26 -28.05
CA VAL A 21 -11.59 33.23 -26.75
C VAL A 21 -10.50 33.31 -25.69
N ILE A 22 -10.41 34.47 -25.02
CA ILE A 22 -9.59 34.64 -23.82
C ILE A 22 -10.24 33.82 -22.70
N VAL A 23 -9.79 32.58 -22.55
CA VAL A 23 -10.09 31.78 -21.36
C VAL A 23 -9.36 32.43 -20.19
N LYS A 24 -10.11 33.10 -19.30
CA LYS A 24 -9.61 33.51 -17.99
C LYS A 24 -9.13 32.27 -17.26
N LYS A 25 -7.81 32.15 -17.13
CA LYS A 25 -7.12 31.10 -16.38
C LYS A 25 -7.57 31.18 -14.92
N GLU A 26 -8.48 30.30 -14.52
CA GLU A 26 -8.85 30.14 -13.12
C GLU A 26 -7.62 29.76 -12.29
N LYS A 27 -7.49 30.40 -11.13
CA LYS A 27 -6.43 30.17 -10.14
C LYS A 27 -6.29 28.67 -9.88
N LYS A 28 -5.14 28.11 -10.27
CA LYS A 28 -4.72 26.77 -9.87
C LYS A 28 -4.63 26.76 -8.35
N ILE A 29 -5.54 26.02 -7.73
CA ILE A 29 -5.68 25.91 -6.29
C ILE A 29 -4.42 25.21 -5.77
N ASP A 30 -3.59 25.92 -5.01
CA ASP A 30 -2.41 25.40 -4.28
C ASP A 30 -2.83 24.50 -3.10
N LEU A 31 -3.59 23.44 -3.40
CA LEU A 31 -4.01 22.41 -2.44
C LEU A 31 -3.46 21.03 -2.81
N ILE A 32 -2.19 20.97 -3.29
CA ILE A 32 -1.40 19.76 -3.09
C ILE A 32 -1.15 19.69 -1.58
N LYS A 33 -2.08 19.05 -0.89
CA LYS A 33 -2.00 18.68 0.52
C LYS A 33 -0.58 18.22 0.80
N LYS A 34 0.15 19.01 1.58
CA LYS A 34 1.30 18.59 2.37
C LYS A 34 0.90 17.25 2.98
N GLY A 35 1.43 16.16 2.41
CA GLY A 35 1.06 14.80 2.81
C GLY A 35 1.16 14.72 4.32
N ILE A 36 0.10 14.23 4.98
CA ILE A 36 0.15 13.92 6.39
C ILE A 36 1.30 12.93 6.53
N LYS A 37 2.44 13.37 7.07
CA LYS A 37 3.56 12.50 7.40
C LYS A 37 3.12 11.74 8.64
N ILE A 38 2.50 10.59 8.41
CA ILE A 38 2.18 9.64 9.47
C ILE A 38 3.53 9.10 9.93
N GLU A 39 3.98 9.52 11.11
CA GLU A 39 5.19 8.99 11.72
C GLU A 39 4.85 7.65 12.38
N SER A 40 4.70 6.62 11.54
CA SER A 40 4.57 5.25 12.01
C SER A 40 5.96 4.64 12.20
N SER A 41 6.24 4.22 13.43
CA SER A 41 7.48 3.52 13.76
C SER A 41 7.24 2.02 13.63
N ILE A 42 8.01 1.37 12.75
CA ILE A 42 7.99 -0.08 12.57
C ILE A 42 9.19 -0.66 13.32
N MET A 43 8.91 -1.53 14.29
CA MET A 43 9.94 -2.28 15.01
C MET A 43 10.38 -3.50 14.20
N ILE A 44 11.63 -3.92 14.41
CA ILE A 44 12.17 -5.13 13.77
C ILE A 44 11.48 -6.37 14.38
N PRO A 45 10.73 -7.16 13.59
CA PRO A 45 9.91 -8.27 14.12
C PRO A 45 10.73 -9.50 14.51
N VAL A 46 11.96 -9.63 14.02
CA VAL A 46 12.83 -10.77 14.34
C VAL A 46 14.30 -10.35 14.33
N THR A 47 15.09 -10.87 15.27
CA THR A 47 16.54 -10.64 15.27
C THR A 47 17.15 -11.31 14.04
N GLY A 48 17.89 -10.55 13.22
CA GLY A 48 18.47 -11.09 11.99
C GLY A 48 19.31 -10.08 11.22
N LYS A 49 19.68 -10.44 9.99
CA LYS A 49 20.32 -9.53 9.03
C LYS A 49 19.23 -8.94 8.12
N LEU A 50 19.17 -7.61 8.07
CA LEU A 50 18.29 -6.90 7.13
C LEU A 50 18.80 -7.10 5.70
N LEU A 51 17.89 -7.39 4.79
CA LEU A 51 18.12 -7.57 3.36
C LEU A 51 17.17 -6.67 2.59
N ARG A 52 17.63 -6.20 1.44
CA ARG A 52 16.77 -5.47 0.51
C ARG A 52 15.79 -6.45 -0.12
N LEU A 53 14.60 -5.98 -0.48
CA LEU A 53 13.59 -6.87 -1.05
C LEU A 53 14.05 -7.42 -2.40
N GLU A 54 14.81 -6.63 -3.16
CA GLU A 54 15.44 -7.01 -4.44
C GLU A 54 16.47 -8.14 -4.30
N GLU A 55 16.93 -8.46 -3.08
CA GLU A 55 17.88 -9.54 -2.80
C GLU A 55 17.17 -10.86 -2.44
N VAL A 56 15.85 -10.85 -2.33
CA VAL A 56 15.04 -12.05 -2.04
C VAL A 56 14.92 -12.88 -3.33
N PRO A 57 15.23 -14.19 -3.31
CA PRO A 57 15.10 -15.05 -4.47
C PRO A 57 13.65 -15.50 -4.72
N ASP A 58 12.74 -14.53 -4.84
CA ASP A 58 11.32 -14.71 -5.17
C ASP A 58 10.85 -13.46 -5.92
N GLU A 59 10.33 -13.62 -7.13
CA GLU A 59 9.91 -12.50 -8.00
C GLU A 59 8.76 -11.70 -7.41
N ILE A 60 7.84 -12.34 -6.68
CA ILE A 60 6.67 -11.68 -6.08
C ILE A 60 7.12 -10.63 -5.06
N PHE A 61 8.14 -10.96 -4.27
CA PHE A 61 8.74 -10.05 -3.30
C PHE A 61 9.76 -9.11 -3.94
N SER A 62 10.73 -9.63 -4.70
CA SER A 62 11.82 -8.80 -5.26
C SER A 62 11.35 -7.74 -6.24
N MET A 63 10.23 -7.96 -6.94
CA MET A 63 9.60 -6.97 -7.81
C MET A 63 8.56 -6.09 -7.10
N LYS A 64 8.40 -6.23 -5.77
CA LYS A 64 7.46 -5.43 -4.95
C LYS A 64 5.99 -5.53 -5.39
N LEU A 65 5.57 -6.68 -5.93
CA LEU A 65 4.22 -6.85 -6.47
C LEU A 65 3.14 -6.82 -5.38
N ILE A 66 3.45 -7.29 -4.17
CA ILE A 66 2.54 -7.30 -3.01
C ILE A 66 2.63 -6.00 -2.20
N GLY A 67 3.76 -5.29 -2.29
CA GLY A 67 4.02 -4.07 -1.54
C GLY A 67 5.51 -3.77 -1.40
N ASP A 68 5.82 -2.58 -0.86
CA ASP A 68 7.18 -2.19 -0.52
C ASP A 68 7.54 -2.64 0.89
N GLY A 69 8.84 -2.82 1.16
CA GLY A 69 9.31 -3.29 2.45
C GLY A 69 10.75 -3.81 2.42
N PHE A 70 11.02 -4.77 3.29
CA PHE A 70 12.34 -5.36 3.46
C PHE A 70 12.22 -6.84 3.87
N ALA A 71 13.31 -7.58 3.70
CA ALA A 71 13.42 -8.95 4.19
C ALA A 71 14.40 -9.01 5.37
N ILE A 72 14.24 -10.03 6.22
CA ILE A 72 15.19 -10.32 7.30
C ILE A 72 15.61 -11.79 7.18
N ASN A 73 16.91 -12.05 7.16
CA ASN A 73 17.44 -13.38 7.40
C ASN A 73 17.54 -13.62 8.92
N PRO A 74 16.63 -14.42 9.52
CA PRO A 74 16.48 -14.50 10.97
C PRO A 74 17.64 -15.29 11.62
N LYS A 75 18.04 -14.86 12.81
CA LYS A 75 18.96 -15.59 13.71
C LYS A 75 18.24 -16.31 14.85
N LYS A 76 16.97 -15.96 15.09
CA LYS A 76 16.11 -16.53 16.12
C LYS A 76 14.80 -16.99 15.48
N ASN A 77 14.14 -17.94 16.12
CA ASN A 77 12.88 -18.54 15.69
C ASN A 77 11.64 -17.90 16.37
N ILE A 78 11.79 -16.72 16.97
CA ILE A 78 10.70 -15.98 17.62
C ILE A 78 10.44 -14.72 16.82
N LEU A 79 9.20 -14.59 16.35
CA LEU A 79 8.69 -13.41 15.67
C LEU A 79 7.76 -12.65 16.62
N ILE A 80 7.96 -11.34 16.71
CA ILE A 80 7.12 -10.42 17.51
C ILE A 80 6.39 -9.45 16.58
N SER A 81 5.32 -8.83 17.09
CA SER A 81 4.61 -7.82 16.31
C SER A 81 5.52 -6.61 16.04
N PRO A 82 5.64 -6.15 14.77
CA PRO A 82 6.43 -4.98 14.43
C PRO A 82 5.72 -3.66 14.76
N ILE A 83 4.40 -3.70 14.96
CA ILE A 83 3.56 -2.52 15.21
C ILE A 83 2.49 -2.81 16.24
N LYS A 84 1.88 -1.74 16.78
CA LYS A 84 0.64 -1.84 17.53
C LYS A 84 -0.53 -1.96 16.57
N GLY A 85 -1.43 -2.90 16.80
CA GLY A 85 -2.52 -3.14 15.86
C GLY A 85 -3.42 -4.33 16.19
N THR A 86 -4.13 -4.79 15.16
CA THR A 86 -5.03 -5.95 15.24
C THR A 86 -4.56 -7.01 14.25
N ILE A 87 -4.51 -8.27 14.68
CA ILE A 87 -4.25 -9.39 13.77
C ILE A 87 -5.47 -9.55 12.85
N LEU A 88 -5.26 -9.35 11.54
CA LEU A 88 -6.30 -9.52 10.54
C LEU A 88 -6.45 -10.98 10.13
N THR A 89 -5.34 -11.60 9.75
CA THR A 89 -5.30 -12.95 9.20
C THR A 89 -4.06 -13.70 9.64
N ILE A 90 -4.22 -15.01 9.87
CA ILE A 90 -3.11 -15.94 10.06
C ILE A 90 -3.32 -17.08 9.06
N SER A 91 -2.32 -17.36 8.22
CA SER A 91 -2.37 -18.50 7.29
C SER A 91 -2.60 -19.82 8.04
N PRO A 92 -3.25 -20.84 7.42
CA PRO A 92 -3.51 -22.11 8.08
C PRO A 92 -2.26 -22.83 8.62
N THR A 93 -1.11 -22.69 7.94
CA THR A 93 0.16 -23.27 8.41
C THR A 93 0.96 -22.32 9.32
N GLY A 94 0.53 -21.07 9.49
CA GLY A 94 1.15 -20.08 10.37
C GLY A 94 2.38 -19.37 9.80
N HIS A 95 2.69 -19.55 8.51
CA HIS A 95 3.86 -18.94 7.85
C HIS A 95 3.65 -17.49 7.43
N SER A 96 2.40 -17.03 7.32
CA SER A 96 2.06 -15.63 7.05
C SER A 96 1.05 -15.06 8.02
N ILE A 97 1.21 -13.78 8.34
CA ILE A 97 0.38 -13.00 9.27
C ILE A 97 0.19 -11.60 8.70
N THR A 98 -1.03 -11.07 8.80
CA THR A 98 -1.32 -9.67 8.45
C THR A 98 -1.75 -8.91 9.70
N VAL A 99 -1.12 -7.76 9.97
CA VAL A 99 -1.42 -6.89 11.12
C VAL A 99 -1.93 -5.54 10.60
N ARG A 100 -3.13 -5.14 11.02
CA ARG A 100 -3.65 -3.80 10.75
C ARG A 100 -3.13 -2.82 11.79
N GLY A 101 -2.33 -1.86 11.36
CA GLY A 101 -1.87 -0.77 12.21
C GLY A 101 -2.99 0.21 12.55
N LEU A 102 -2.88 0.83 13.72
CA LEU A 102 -3.79 1.91 14.15
C LEU A 102 -3.76 3.12 13.21
N ASP A 103 -2.64 3.28 12.51
CA ASP A 103 -2.39 4.36 11.54
C ASP A 103 -2.99 4.08 10.15
N GLY A 104 -3.71 2.96 9.99
CA GLY A 104 -4.47 2.64 8.78
C GLY A 104 -3.70 1.93 7.67
N PHE A 105 -2.43 1.58 7.88
CA PHE A 105 -1.68 0.71 6.98
C PHE A 105 -1.63 -0.73 7.51
N ASP A 106 -1.61 -1.69 6.60
CA ASP A 106 -1.50 -3.11 6.92
C ASP A 106 -0.04 -3.55 6.72
N ILE A 107 0.51 -4.29 7.69
CA ILE A 107 1.78 -4.99 7.55
C ILE A 107 1.49 -6.45 7.24
N PHE A 108 2.03 -6.90 6.11
CA PHE A 108 2.05 -8.31 5.73
C PHE A 108 3.42 -8.91 6.07
N ILE A 109 3.42 -10.01 6.82
CA ILE A 109 4.62 -10.75 7.21
C ILE A 109 4.54 -12.14 6.59
N HIS A 110 5.57 -12.53 5.84
CA HIS A 110 5.73 -13.85 5.25
C HIS A 110 7.03 -14.49 5.74
N ILE A 111 6.98 -15.74 6.20
CA ILE A 111 8.09 -16.44 6.84
C ILE A 111 8.60 -17.54 5.92
N GLY A 112 9.80 -17.35 5.38
CA GLY A 112 10.43 -18.29 4.46
C GLY A 112 10.11 -17.98 3.00
N ILE A 113 10.61 -18.85 2.11
CA ILE A 113 10.34 -18.84 0.67
C ILE A 113 9.74 -20.21 0.36
N ASP A 114 8.67 -20.27 -0.42
CA ASP A 114 7.89 -21.49 -0.69
C ASP A 114 7.37 -22.24 0.56
N SER A 115 7.23 -21.53 1.68
CA SER A 115 6.75 -22.07 2.96
C SER A 115 5.31 -22.57 2.94
N ILE A 116 4.59 -22.37 1.83
CA ILE A 116 3.24 -22.87 1.60
C ILE A 116 3.17 -24.40 1.62
N ASN A 117 4.28 -25.07 1.25
CA ASN A 117 4.37 -26.53 1.22
C ASN A 117 4.84 -27.15 2.55
N LEU A 118 5.14 -26.32 3.56
CA LEU A 118 5.52 -26.84 4.87
C LEU A 118 4.33 -27.52 5.54
N LYS A 119 4.61 -28.60 6.27
CA LYS A 119 3.57 -29.32 6.99
C LYS A 119 2.95 -28.41 8.05
N SER A 120 1.67 -28.62 8.32
CA SER A 120 1.06 -28.08 9.54
C SER A 120 1.91 -28.47 10.75
N ASN A 121 2.11 -27.53 11.68
CA ASN A 121 2.85 -27.64 12.96
C ASN A 121 4.34 -27.23 12.96
N GLU A 122 4.92 -26.72 11.87
CA GLU A 122 6.26 -26.11 11.94
C GLU A 122 6.26 -24.72 12.58
N PHE A 123 5.13 -24.01 12.50
CA PHE A 123 4.91 -22.73 13.16
C PHE A 123 3.90 -22.86 14.30
N LYS A 124 4.18 -22.15 15.39
CA LYS A 124 3.27 -22.00 16.52
C LYS A 124 2.85 -20.53 16.64
N ALA A 125 1.59 -20.25 16.33
CA ALA A 125 1.00 -18.95 16.60
C ALA A 125 0.69 -18.81 18.09
N PHE A 126 1.07 -17.66 18.67
CA PHE A 126 0.75 -17.29 20.05
C PHE A 126 -0.42 -16.29 20.15
N VAL A 127 -0.95 -15.90 18.99
CA VAL A 127 -2.07 -14.96 18.82
C VAL A 127 -3.11 -15.58 17.88
N LYS A 128 -4.30 -15.00 17.87
CA LYS A 128 -5.42 -15.37 17.00
C LYS A 128 -5.87 -14.16 16.18
N GLU A 129 -6.64 -14.42 15.12
CA GLU A 129 -7.31 -13.36 14.38
C GLU A 129 -8.23 -12.56 15.31
N GLY A 130 -8.17 -11.23 15.17
CA GLY A 130 -8.87 -10.28 16.04
C GLY A 130 -8.12 -9.87 17.31
N ASP A 131 -7.01 -10.53 17.66
CA ASP A 131 -6.22 -10.15 18.84
C ASP A 131 -5.53 -8.78 18.64
N LEU A 132 -5.36 -8.06 19.74
CA LEU A 132 -4.61 -6.80 19.81
C LEU A 132 -3.15 -7.08 20.19
N VAL A 133 -2.23 -6.43 19.47
CA VAL A 133 -0.77 -6.56 19.65
C VAL A 133 -0.09 -5.20 19.74
#